data_AF-A0A3C1W6W1-F1
#
_entry.id   AF-A0A3C1W6W1-F1
#
_cell.length_a   1.000
_cell.length_b   1.000
_cell.length_c   1.000
_cell.angle_alpha   90.00
_cell.angle_beta   90.00
_cell.angle_gamma   90.00
#
_symmetry.space_group_name_H-M   'P 1'
#
loop_
_entity.id
_entity.type
_entity.pdbx_description
1 polymer ?
#
loop_
_entity_poly.entity_id
_entity_poly.type
_entity_poly.pdbx_seq_one_letter_code
_entity_poly.pdbx_strand_id
1 'polypeptide(L)'
;MRSVTILSDPPGAAVYSEDGEILGLTPLDPRNYPEGSNVTFTLELKGYRSQTVTETVSERGAVIGPELIEFNPPRELEPWEDVFGAPYQPEEDYHISQYYVTAESWDYFQQSTNRQSGVIQTLFRNGIEKEIILVTEREARDYVKWLEIQCRDTHLEDDQWFEYKLDKRRFIGGLKEEDPNKRKMHPFYAVVRSRAYAYLRLASKPTGANVYLQRTHKGEVYSQTLGQTPLEGDDVEGRGVRVELNPKGQGALKLIVELPGFRRYERSIVLGMNEVSDEILVTLQRENLFDYSREPLENALGMQFIPVREDLELLASIWETRQSDFDAFVESMAEKVPAPKRADKSAGADYARFINRWAGSFTPPLPPDFADGGSYGPDHPVVNVTREDAELFCLWLTLRERKQGAIGAGHHYRLPTDAEWSVFVGLEGEIGEWPMDKHGQAEEFFWGPQMPPPVSGGNFADISLAERGSLEADGHLVGYEDGSAFTSPVASYAGRPVGTQKMYDLEGNVLEWVASDYSAFGQYDVARGACWRSYDTNHLKASVRQPVRKPSQSGGNVDTSGMYGFRVVLAKVPVIVEKEEEAESVTEKPTE
;
A
#
# COMPACT_ATOMS: atom_id res chain seq x y z
N MET A 1 -39.44 -15.46 6.56
CA MET A 1 -38.94 -15.24 5.20
C MET A 1 -40.01 -14.48 4.43
N ARG A 2 -39.64 -13.38 3.79
CA ARG A 2 -40.50 -12.53 2.97
C ARG A 2 -39.85 -12.33 1.61
N SER A 3 -40.68 -12.21 0.59
CA SER A 3 -40.24 -12.07 -0.80
C SER A 3 -39.67 -10.68 -1.05
N VAL A 4 -38.54 -10.61 -1.73
CA VAL A 4 -37.91 -9.38 -2.23
C VAL A 4 -37.81 -9.49 -3.74
N THR A 5 -38.42 -8.54 -4.44
CA THR A 5 -38.38 -8.44 -5.90
C THR A 5 -37.41 -7.33 -6.29
N ILE A 6 -36.51 -7.60 -7.24
CA ILE A 6 -35.49 -6.64 -7.67
C ILE A 6 -35.72 -6.32 -9.16
N LEU A 7 -35.97 -5.05 -9.43
CA LEU A 7 -36.27 -4.45 -10.72
C LEU A 7 -35.23 -3.36 -11.00
N SER A 8 -35.23 -2.85 -12.23
CA SER A 8 -34.56 -1.58 -12.58
C SER A 8 -35.29 -0.94 -13.74
N ASP A 9 -35.12 0.36 -13.91
CA ASP A 9 -35.54 1.09 -15.10
C ASP A 9 -34.33 1.80 -15.73
N PRO A 10 -33.86 1.41 -16.94
CA PRO A 10 -34.39 0.32 -17.76
C PRO A 10 -34.08 -1.08 -17.19
N PRO A 11 -34.81 -2.13 -17.62
CA PRO A 11 -34.56 -3.51 -17.22
C PRO A 11 -33.27 -4.07 -17.85
N GLY A 12 -32.77 -5.18 -17.31
CA GLY A 12 -31.60 -5.91 -17.81
C GLY A 12 -30.30 -5.65 -17.05
N ALA A 13 -30.35 -4.93 -15.94
CA ALA A 13 -29.19 -4.64 -15.09
C ALA A 13 -28.73 -5.91 -14.36
N ALA A 14 -27.42 -6.14 -14.32
CA ALA A 14 -26.83 -7.17 -13.49
C ALA A 14 -26.97 -6.80 -12.01
N VAL A 15 -27.40 -7.77 -11.19
CA VAL A 15 -27.61 -7.60 -9.76
C VAL A 15 -26.54 -8.37 -9.01
N TYR A 16 -25.79 -7.69 -8.14
CA TYR A 16 -24.78 -8.26 -7.26
C TYR A 16 -25.25 -8.21 -5.81
N SER A 17 -24.89 -9.23 -5.02
CA SER A 17 -25.07 -9.21 -3.56
C SER A 17 -24.11 -8.22 -2.89
N GLU A 18 -24.30 -7.98 -1.59
CA GLU A 18 -23.37 -7.21 -0.76
C GLU A 18 -21.94 -7.79 -0.78
N ASP A 19 -21.81 -9.11 -0.91
CA ASP A 19 -20.53 -9.82 -1.01
C ASP A 19 -19.93 -9.83 -2.44
N GLY A 20 -20.59 -9.18 -3.41
CA GLY A 20 -20.14 -9.08 -4.80
C GLY A 20 -20.48 -10.28 -5.68
N GLU A 21 -21.30 -11.24 -5.22
CA GLU A 21 -21.73 -12.38 -6.04
C GLU A 21 -22.81 -11.96 -7.04
N ILE A 22 -22.67 -12.38 -8.30
CA ILE A 22 -23.69 -12.12 -9.34
C ILE A 22 -24.94 -12.97 -9.09
N LEU A 23 -26.08 -12.33 -8.92
CA LEU A 23 -27.36 -12.97 -8.62
C LEU A 23 -28.22 -13.21 -9.86
N GLY A 24 -28.02 -12.42 -10.92
CA GLY A 24 -28.74 -12.49 -12.18
C GLY A 24 -28.96 -11.10 -12.81
N LEU A 25 -29.97 -10.97 -13.68
CA LEU A 25 -30.35 -9.72 -14.35
C LEU A 25 -31.75 -9.27 -13.92
N THR A 26 -32.03 -7.96 -13.95
CA THR A 26 -33.37 -7.42 -13.69
C THR A 26 -34.34 -7.60 -14.88
N PRO A 27 -35.65 -7.82 -14.66
CA PRO A 27 -36.28 -8.20 -13.39
C PRO A 27 -35.75 -9.53 -12.86
N LEU A 28 -35.25 -9.54 -11.62
CA LEU A 28 -34.71 -10.74 -11.01
C LEU A 28 -35.83 -11.54 -10.36
N ASP A 29 -35.79 -12.86 -10.49
CA ASP A 29 -36.74 -13.75 -9.82
C ASP A 29 -36.80 -13.47 -8.31
N PRO A 30 -37.99 -13.38 -7.70
CA PRO A 30 -38.12 -13.00 -6.30
C PRO A 30 -37.37 -13.95 -5.36
N ARG A 31 -36.61 -13.37 -4.43
CA ARG A 31 -35.82 -14.11 -3.43
C ARG A 31 -36.35 -13.88 -2.03
N ASN A 32 -36.16 -14.84 -1.14
CA ASN A 32 -36.71 -14.80 0.21
C ASN A 32 -35.66 -14.40 1.24
N TYR A 33 -35.98 -13.42 2.08
CA TYR A 33 -35.11 -12.91 3.14
C TYR A 33 -35.82 -12.84 4.50
N PRO A 34 -35.12 -12.86 5.64
CA PRO A 34 -35.73 -12.70 6.96
C PRO A 34 -36.43 -11.33 7.10
N GLU A 35 -37.57 -11.29 7.76
CA GLU A 35 -38.27 -10.04 8.07
C GLU A 35 -37.42 -9.20 9.03
N GLY A 36 -37.32 -7.89 8.80
CA GLY A 36 -36.51 -6.96 9.58
C GLY A 36 -35.03 -6.92 9.19
N SER A 37 -34.57 -7.75 8.24
CA SER A 37 -33.20 -7.66 7.71
C SER A 37 -33.05 -6.51 6.72
N ASN A 38 -31.87 -5.91 6.67
CA ASN A 38 -31.47 -5.01 5.59
C ASN A 38 -30.82 -5.84 4.50
N VAL A 39 -31.25 -5.64 3.26
CA VAL A 39 -30.68 -6.29 2.08
C VAL A 39 -30.06 -5.22 1.21
N THR A 40 -28.81 -5.42 0.82
CA THR A 40 -28.05 -4.51 -0.03
C THR A 40 -27.75 -5.19 -1.36
N PHE A 41 -28.01 -4.50 -2.47
CA PHE A 41 -27.70 -4.97 -3.81
C PHE A 41 -27.03 -3.87 -4.61
N THR A 42 -26.10 -4.24 -5.48
CA THR A 42 -25.51 -3.33 -6.47
C THR A 42 -26.05 -3.70 -7.85
N LEU A 43 -26.59 -2.71 -8.56
CA LEU A 43 -27.13 -2.86 -9.91
C LEU A 43 -26.20 -2.20 -10.92
N GLU A 44 -25.84 -2.93 -11.97
CA GLU A 44 -24.96 -2.46 -13.04
C GLU A 44 -25.58 -2.70 -14.41
N LEU A 45 -25.64 -1.65 -15.22
CA LEU A 45 -26.07 -1.74 -16.61
C LEU A 45 -25.13 -0.92 -17.48
N LYS A 46 -24.72 -1.49 -18.62
CA LYS A 46 -23.83 -0.79 -19.57
C LYS A 46 -24.46 0.54 -20.01
N GLY A 47 -23.74 1.64 -19.84
CA GLY A 47 -24.22 2.99 -20.15
C GLY A 47 -24.99 3.66 -19.01
N TYR A 48 -24.98 3.09 -17.80
CA TYR A 48 -25.63 3.62 -16.59
C TYR A 48 -24.68 3.56 -15.39
N ARG A 49 -24.87 4.43 -14.39
CA ARG A 49 -24.09 4.39 -13.14
C ARG A 49 -24.40 3.12 -12.37
N SER A 50 -23.36 2.50 -11.81
CA SER A 50 -23.52 1.46 -10.79
C SER A 50 -24.26 2.05 -9.59
N GLN A 51 -25.31 1.38 -9.12
CA GLN A 51 -26.17 1.89 -8.07
C GLN A 51 -26.36 0.84 -6.97
N THR A 52 -25.89 1.16 -5.77
CA THR A 52 -26.10 0.34 -4.58
C THR A 52 -27.38 0.79 -3.86
N VAL A 53 -28.29 -0.13 -3.63
CA VAL A 53 -29.56 0.11 -2.94
C VAL A 53 -29.65 -0.81 -1.73
N THR A 54 -29.96 -0.22 -0.58
CA THR A 54 -30.23 -0.95 0.67
C THR A 54 -31.67 -0.74 1.06
N GLU A 55 -32.40 -1.84 1.29
CA GLU A 55 -33.79 -1.80 1.73
C GLU A 55 -34.03 -2.72 2.93
N THR A 56 -34.96 -2.33 3.80
CA THR A 56 -35.38 -3.16 4.95
C THR A 56 -36.56 -4.04 4.56
N VAL A 57 -36.45 -5.35 4.81
CA VAL A 57 -37.48 -6.33 4.48
C VAL A 57 -38.66 -6.21 5.45
N SER A 58 -39.79 -5.65 5.00
CA SER A 58 -41.01 -5.50 5.80
C SER A 58 -41.83 -6.79 5.93
N GLU A 59 -42.88 -6.77 6.75
CA GLU A 59 -43.90 -7.84 6.83
C GLU A 59 -44.54 -8.20 5.47
N ARG A 60 -44.56 -7.25 4.52
CA ARG A 60 -45.09 -7.46 3.16
C ARG A 60 -44.02 -7.85 2.13
N GLY A 61 -42.75 -7.98 2.55
CA GLY A 61 -41.61 -8.09 1.65
C GLY A 61 -41.02 -6.72 1.30
N ALA A 62 -40.20 -6.68 0.24
CA ALA A 62 -39.65 -5.44 -0.31
C ALA A 62 -39.65 -5.49 -1.86
N VAL A 63 -39.74 -4.32 -2.50
CA VAL A 63 -39.58 -4.18 -3.94
C VAL A 63 -38.52 -3.11 -4.16
N ILE A 64 -37.40 -3.53 -4.76
CA ILE A 64 -36.29 -2.66 -5.12
C ILE A 64 -36.42 -2.40 -6.61
N GLY A 65 -36.43 -1.14 -7.03
CA GLY A 65 -36.59 -0.78 -8.43
C GLY A 65 -36.10 0.64 -8.70
N PRO A 66 -34.79 0.90 -8.61
CA PRO A 66 -34.26 2.22 -8.90
C PRO A 66 -34.40 2.56 -10.39
N GLU A 67 -34.64 3.84 -10.68
CA GLU A 67 -34.37 4.42 -11.99
C GLU A 67 -32.86 4.59 -12.13
N LEU A 68 -32.27 3.87 -13.07
CA LEU A 68 -30.84 3.91 -13.34
C LEU A 68 -30.48 5.22 -14.04
N ILE A 69 -29.38 5.81 -13.60
CA ILE A 69 -28.92 7.09 -14.12
C ILE A 69 -28.01 6.82 -15.31
N GLU A 70 -28.39 7.30 -16.50
CA GLU A 70 -27.55 7.22 -17.69
C GLU A 70 -26.15 7.77 -17.40
N PHE A 71 -25.14 7.01 -17.81
CA PHE A 71 -23.75 7.32 -17.58
C PHE A 71 -22.89 6.87 -18.75
N ASN A 72 -22.49 7.84 -19.55
CA ASN A 72 -21.70 7.65 -20.75
C ASN A 72 -20.40 8.46 -20.69
N PRO A 73 -19.45 8.11 -19.81
CA PRO A 73 -18.15 8.78 -19.79
C PRO A 73 -17.31 8.40 -21.02
N PRO A 74 -16.43 9.30 -21.49
CA PRO A 74 -15.49 8.98 -22.56
C PRO A 74 -14.57 7.82 -22.17
N ARG A 75 -14.42 6.87 -23.08
CA ARG A 75 -13.57 5.68 -22.95
C ARG A 75 -12.41 5.76 -23.93
N GLU A 76 -11.24 5.26 -23.52
CA GLU A 76 -10.03 5.30 -24.35
C GLU A 76 -10.28 4.63 -25.70
N LEU A 77 -9.80 5.29 -26.77
CA LEU A 77 -9.91 4.82 -28.16
C LEU A 77 -11.34 4.65 -28.71
N GLU A 78 -12.39 5.01 -27.95
CA GLU A 78 -13.78 4.99 -28.40
C GLU A 78 -14.27 6.41 -28.73
N PRO A 79 -15.04 6.62 -29.82
CA PRO A 79 -15.78 7.85 -30.04
C PRO A 79 -16.77 8.12 -28.89
N TRP A 80 -17.01 9.40 -28.63
CA TRP A 80 -17.84 9.82 -27.51
C TRP A 80 -18.72 11.00 -27.90
N GLU A 81 -19.85 11.18 -27.21
CA GLU A 81 -20.74 12.32 -27.40
C GLU A 81 -20.96 13.01 -26.06
N ASP A 82 -20.95 14.34 -26.05
CA ASP A 82 -21.30 15.10 -24.84
C ASP A 82 -22.82 15.12 -24.61
N VAL A 83 -23.25 15.73 -23.50
CA VAL A 83 -24.66 15.81 -23.09
C VAL A 83 -25.57 16.50 -24.11
N PHE A 84 -25.02 17.24 -25.07
CA PHE A 84 -25.75 17.90 -26.15
C PHE A 84 -25.64 17.14 -27.48
N GLY A 85 -25.06 15.94 -27.49
CA GLY A 85 -24.88 15.11 -28.68
C GLY A 85 -23.75 15.58 -29.59
N ALA A 86 -22.84 16.45 -29.13
CA ALA A 86 -21.70 16.83 -29.96
C ALA A 86 -20.68 15.69 -29.99
N PRO A 87 -20.25 15.22 -31.18
CA PRO A 87 -19.33 14.08 -31.28
C PRO A 87 -17.87 14.48 -31.04
N TYR A 88 -17.14 13.61 -30.36
CA TYR A 88 -15.72 13.70 -30.07
C TYR A 88 -15.00 12.47 -30.62
N GLN A 89 -13.78 12.70 -31.11
CA GLN A 89 -12.89 11.65 -31.59
C GLN A 89 -11.82 11.39 -30.52
N PRO A 90 -11.49 10.11 -30.27
CA PRO A 90 -10.42 9.76 -29.36
C PRO A 90 -9.07 10.09 -29.99
N GLU A 91 -8.18 10.61 -29.16
CA GLU A 91 -6.74 10.73 -29.36
C GLU A 91 -6.04 9.89 -28.27
N GLU A 92 -4.71 9.83 -28.27
CA GLU A 92 -3.94 8.97 -27.35
C GLU A 92 -4.31 9.17 -25.86
N ASP A 93 -4.41 10.44 -25.40
CA ASP A 93 -4.65 10.75 -23.98
C ASP A 93 -5.89 11.65 -23.74
N TYR A 94 -6.73 11.88 -24.75
CA TYR A 94 -7.88 12.79 -24.66
C TYR A 94 -8.91 12.57 -25.78
N HIS A 95 -10.10 13.14 -25.64
CA HIS A 95 -11.12 13.23 -26.69
C HIS A 95 -11.26 14.66 -27.17
N ILE A 96 -11.31 14.88 -28.48
CA ILE A 96 -11.47 16.22 -29.08
C ILE A 96 -12.73 16.28 -29.91
N SER A 97 -13.49 17.38 -29.79
CA SER A 97 -14.71 17.58 -30.56
C SER A 97 -14.40 17.45 -32.06
N GLN A 98 -15.20 16.65 -32.78
CA GLN A 98 -15.00 16.36 -34.20
C GLN A 98 -15.00 17.64 -35.06
N TYR A 99 -15.70 18.67 -34.59
CA TYR A 99 -15.81 19.98 -35.21
C TYR A 99 -15.46 21.08 -34.21
N TYR A 100 -15.19 22.29 -34.71
CA TYR A 100 -15.19 23.48 -33.84
C TYR A 100 -16.54 23.61 -33.15
N VAL A 101 -16.54 24.22 -31.96
CA VAL A 101 -17.78 24.55 -31.25
C VAL A 101 -18.70 25.35 -32.17
N THR A 102 -19.93 24.85 -32.35
CA THR A 102 -20.90 25.41 -33.29
C THR A 102 -21.65 26.57 -32.68
N ALA A 103 -22.31 27.37 -33.52
CA ALA A 103 -23.23 28.42 -33.05
C ALA A 103 -24.38 27.83 -32.20
N GLU A 104 -24.87 26.64 -32.56
CA GLU A 104 -25.90 25.90 -31.82
C GLU A 104 -25.43 25.53 -30.41
N SER A 105 -24.25 24.88 -30.28
CA SER A 105 -23.71 24.53 -28.96
C SER A 105 -23.42 25.77 -28.12
N TRP A 106 -23.04 26.88 -28.76
CA TRP A 106 -22.83 28.17 -28.09
C TRP A 106 -24.13 28.81 -27.61
N ASP A 107 -25.23 28.64 -28.33
CA ASP A 107 -26.54 29.17 -27.94
C ASP A 107 -27.03 28.55 -26.62
N TYR A 108 -26.87 27.24 -26.42
CA TYR A 108 -27.14 26.60 -25.11
C TYR A 108 -26.34 27.25 -23.96
N PHE A 109 -25.08 27.61 -24.20
CA PHE A 109 -24.25 28.32 -23.23
C PHE A 109 -24.76 29.75 -22.98
N GLN A 110 -25.14 30.48 -24.02
CA GLN A 110 -25.65 31.85 -23.87
C GLN A 110 -26.99 31.88 -23.12
N GLN A 111 -27.89 30.95 -23.42
CA GLN A 111 -29.19 30.83 -22.75
C GLN A 111 -29.03 30.50 -21.26
N SER A 112 -28.15 29.55 -20.93
CA SER A 112 -27.92 29.14 -19.54
C SER A 112 -27.17 30.18 -18.70
N THR A 113 -26.28 30.97 -19.30
CA THR A 113 -25.47 31.97 -18.58
C THR A 113 -26.00 33.40 -18.68
N ASN A 114 -26.99 33.64 -19.53
CA ASN A 114 -27.51 34.97 -19.88
C ASN A 114 -26.41 35.94 -20.36
N ARG A 115 -25.40 35.44 -21.09
CA ARG A 115 -24.29 36.22 -21.63
C ARG A 115 -24.33 36.22 -23.16
N GLN A 116 -24.49 37.40 -23.75
CA GLN A 116 -24.43 37.59 -25.20
C GLN A 116 -22.99 37.96 -25.60
N SER A 117 -22.29 37.01 -26.22
CA SER A 117 -20.86 37.14 -26.58
C SER A 117 -20.45 36.18 -27.71
N GLY A 118 -19.26 36.38 -28.28
CA GLY A 118 -18.78 35.62 -29.44
C GLY A 118 -19.27 36.16 -30.80
N VAL A 119 -18.63 35.73 -31.88
CA VAL A 119 -19.00 36.09 -33.26
C VAL A 119 -19.27 34.82 -34.06
N ILE A 120 -20.49 34.66 -34.54
CA ILE A 120 -20.87 33.54 -35.40
C ILE A 120 -20.26 33.74 -36.79
N GLN A 121 -19.71 32.68 -37.35
CA GLN A 121 -19.20 32.66 -38.70
C GLN A 121 -19.57 31.34 -39.41
N THR A 122 -20.03 31.48 -40.64
CA THR A 122 -20.24 30.34 -41.54
C THR A 122 -18.94 29.87 -42.17
N LEU A 123 -18.65 28.57 -42.04
CA LEU A 123 -17.58 27.89 -42.76
C LEU A 123 -18.15 26.88 -43.76
N PHE A 124 -17.55 26.84 -44.95
CA PHE A 124 -17.83 25.84 -45.97
C PHE A 124 -16.70 24.80 -46.00
N ARG A 125 -17.02 23.52 -45.81
CA ARG A 125 -16.08 22.41 -45.97
C ARG A 125 -16.78 21.27 -46.71
N ASN A 126 -16.21 20.83 -47.83
CA ASN A 126 -16.73 19.74 -48.67
C ASN A 126 -18.22 19.88 -49.06
N GLY A 127 -18.69 21.11 -49.29
CA GLY A 127 -20.09 21.39 -49.65
C GLY A 127 -21.08 21.41 -48.48
N ILE A 128 -20.61 21.24 -47.25
CA ILE A 128 -21.42 21.35 -46.03
C ILE A 128 -21.15 22.71 -45.38
N GLU A 129 -22.22 23.44 -45.10
CA GLU A 129 -22.23 24.70 -44.38
C GLU A 129 -22.30 24.42 -42.87
N LYS A 130 -21.37 24.96 -42.09
CA LYS A 130 -21.42 24.92 -40.62
C LYS A 130 -21.19 26.31 -40.03
N GLU A 131 -22.11 26.72 -39.16
CA GLU A 131 -21.95 27.91 -38.35
C GLU A 131 -21.13 27.59 -37.11
N ILE A 132 -19.99 28.26 -36.97
CA ILE A 132 -19.06 28.12 -35.86
C ILE A 132 -18.99 29.41 -35.06
N ILE A 133 -18.50 29.33 -33.83
CA ILE A 133 -18.27 30.50 -32.98
C ILE A 133 -16.80 30.91 -32.96
N LEU A 134 -16.56 32.22 -33.02
CA LEU A 134 -15.27 32.84 -32.76
C LEU A 134 -15.32 33.54 -31.42
N VAL A 135 -14.36 33.21 -30.56
CA VAL A 135 -14.36 33.66 -29.17
C VAL A 135 -12.95 34.01 -28.71
N THR A 136 -12.86 34.83 -27.69
CA THR A 136 -11.62 35.06 -26.95
C THR A 136 -11.25 33.83 -26.12
N GLU A 137 -9.97 33.75 -25.72
CA GLU A 137 -9.48 32.67 -24.84
C GLU A 137 -10.28 32.57 -23.51
N ARG A 138 -10.68 33.71 -22.95
CA ARG A 138 -11.48 33.76 -21.73
C ARG A 138 -12.88 33.15 -21.95
N GLU A 139 -13.52 33.49 -23.06
CA GLU A 139 -14.86 32.98 -23.41
C GLU A 139 -14.81 31.47 -23.70
N ALA A 140 -13.79 30.98 -24.42
CA ALA A 140 -13.59 29.55 -24.62
C ALA A 140 -13.43 28.80 -23.28
N ARG A 141 -12.66 29.36 -22.35
CA ARG A 141 -12.49 28.82 -20.99
C ARG A 141 -13.80 28.78 -20.20
N ASP A 142 -14.61 29.84 -20.28
CA ASP A 142 -15.89 29.91 -19.59
C ASP A 142 -16.87 28.87 -20.16
N TYR A 143 -16.88 28.68 -21.48
CA TYR A 143 -17.71 27.66 -22.16
C TYR A 143 -17.37 26.24 -21.70
N VAL A 144 -16.10 25.84 -21.76
CA VAL A 144 -15.72 24.46 -21.40
C VAL A 144 -15.94 24.16 -19.92
N LYS A 145 -15.80 25.14 -19.04
CA LYS A 145 -16.18 25.01 -17.62
C LYS A 145 -17.68 24.79 -17.44
N TRP A 146 -18.49 25.51 -18.20
CA TRP A 146 -19.94 25.30 -18.20
C TRP A 146 -20.28 23.91 -18.73
N LEU A 147 -19.72 23.51 -19.87
CA LEU A 147 -19.95 22.20 -20.48
C LEU A 147 -19.55 21.05 -19.54
N GLU A 148 -18.43 21.20 -18.83
CA GLU A 148 -18.01 20.25 -17.79
C GLU A 148 -19.06 20.09 -16.69
N ILE A 149 -19.67 21.18 -16.23
CA ILE A 149 -20.75 21.12 -15.24
C ILE A 149 -21.97 20.38 -15.81
N GLN A 150 -22.31 20.63 -17.08
CA GLN A 150 -23.46 19.95 -17.71
C GLN A 150 -23.21 18.44 -17.89
N CYS A 151 -21.96 18.04 -18.13
CA CYS A 151 -21.59 16.64 -18.33
C CYS A 151 -21.25 15.89 -17.03
N ARG A 152 -21.07 16.58 -15.91
CA ARG A 152 -20.50 15.99 -14.67
C ARG A 152 -21.28 14.79 -14.15
N ASP A 153 -22.61 14.86 -14.18
CA ASP A 153 -23.45 13.84 -13.53
C ASP A 153 -23.63 12.60 -14.42
N THR A 154 -23.63 12.77 -15.74
CA THR A 154 -24.09 11.76 -16.71
C THR A 154 -23.05 11.38 -17.77
N HIS A 155 -22.00 12.18 -17.99
CA HIS A 155 -21.11 12.03 -19.14
C HIS A 155 -19.62 12.18 -18.79
N LEU A 156 -19.25 12.36 -17.52
CA LEU A 156 -17.86 12.44 -17.08
C LEU A 156 -17.63 11.63 -15.80
N GLU A 157 -16.48 10.97 -15.75
CA GLU A 157 -15.91 10.51 -14.49
C GLU A 157 -15.41 11.70 -13.64
N ASP A 158 -15.26 11.47 -12.34
CA ASP A 158 -14.78 12.49 -11.39
C ASP A 158 -13.39 13.04 -11.76
N ASP A 159 -12.55 12.21 -12.35
CA ASP A 159 -11.18 12.51 -12.77
C ASP A 159 -11.10 13.05 -14.19
N GLN A 160 -12.23 13.18 -14.90
CA GLN A 160 -12.28 13.74 -16.25
C GLN A 160 -12.69 15.22 -16.24
N TRP A 161 -12.17 15.99 -17.19
CA TRP A 161 -12.44 17.41 -17.28
C TRP A 161 -12.34 17.97 -18.70
N PHE A 162 -12.96 19.13 -18.90
CA PHE A 162 -12.90 19.80 -20.19
C PHE A 162 -11.83 20.89 -20.25
N GLU A 163 -11.22 21.01 -21.43
CA GLU A 163 -10.32 22.06 -21.86
C GLU A 163 -10.74 22.59 -23.23
N TYR A 164 -10.18 23.74 -23.61
CA TYR A 164 -10.37 24.31 -24.94
C TYR A 164 -9.05 24.27 -25.71
N LYS A 165 -9.12 24.00 -27.01
CA LYS A 165 -8.00 24.10 -27.94
C LYS A 165 -8.30 25.15 -29.00
N LEU A 166 -7.75 26.36 -28.82
CA LEU A 166 -7.89 27.45 -29.80
C LEU A 166 -7.11 27.13 -31.08
N ASP A 167 -7.75 27.31 -32.24
CA ASP A 167 -7.06 27.30 -33.52
C ASP A 167 -6.70 28.73 -33.94
N LYS A 168 -5.52 29.16 -33.51
CA LYS A 168 -4.96 30.49 -33.80
C LYS A 168 -4.48 30.63 -35.24
N ARG A 169 -4.31 29.52 -35.97
CA ARG A 169 -3.76 29.51 -37.34
C ARG A 169 -4.86 29.60 -38.40
N ARG A 170 -6.10 29.26 -38.05
CA ARG A 170 -7.23 29.33 -38.96
C ARG A 170 -7.52 30.77 -39.36
N PHE A 171 -7.30 31.08 -40.63
CA PHE A 171 -7.79 32.33 -41.22
C PHE A 171 -9.28 32.23 -41.50
N ILE A 172 -10.03 33.25 -41.09
CA ILE A 172 -11.48 33.31 -41.25
C ILE A 172 -11.83 34.68 -41.84
N GLY A 173 -12.26 34.68 -43.11
CA GLY A 173 -12.63 35.91 -43.83
C GLY A 173 -13.97 36.47 -43.37
N GLY A 174 -14.15 37.79 -43.43
CA GLY A 174 -15.40 38.48 -43.08
C GLY A 174 -15.35 39.35 -41.82
N LEU A 175 -14.29 39.25 -41.02
CA LEU A 175 -14.00 40.16 -39.91
C LEU A 175 -13.31 41.42 -40.48
N LYS A 176 -13.97 42.59 -40.44
CA LYS A 176 -13.33 43.87 -40.85
C LYS A 176 -12.04 44.08 -40.04
N GLU A 177 -10.91 44.27 -40.73
CA GLU A 177 -9.54 44.29 -40.17
C GLU A 177 -9.26 45.40 -39.13
N GLU A 178 -10.19 46.34 -38.96
CA GLU A 178 -10.01 47.59 -38.20
C GLU A 178 -10.31 47.48 -36.69
N ASP A 179 -10.85 46.36 -36.19
CA ASP A 179 -11.13 46.15 -34.76
C ASP A 179 -10.04 45.27 -34.09
N PRO A 180 -9.18 45.84 -33.23
CA PRO A 180 -8.12 45.10 -32.54
C PRO A 180 -8.61 43.95 -31.65
N ASN A 181 -9.84 44.01 -31.14
CA ASN A 181 -10.42 42.96 -30.31
C ASN A 181 -10.81 41.73 -31.15
N LYS A 182 -11.22 41.93 -32.40
CA LYS A 182 -11.59 40.84 -33.32
C LYS A 182 -10.38 40.03 -33.82
N ARG A 183 -9.16 40.57 -33.75
CA ARG A 183 -7.92 39.82 -34.02
C ARG A 183 -7.58 38.77 -32.96
N LYS A 184 -8.22 38.81 -31.79
CA LYS A 184 -8.00 37.87 -30.67
C LYS A 184 -9.09 36.80 -30.58
N MET A 185 -10.02 36.77 -31.53
CA MET A 185 -11.11 35.81 -31.58
C MET A 185 -10.74 34.67 -32.51
N HIS A 186 -10.89 33.44 -32.02
CA HIS A 186 -10.51 32.24 -32.74
C HIS A 186 -11.61 31.19 -32.62
N PRO A 187 -11.75 30.30 -33.61
CA PRO A 187 -12.51 29.08 -33.39
C PRO A 187 -11.74 28.19 -32.42
N PHE A 188 -12.45 27.29 -31.75
CA PHE A 188 -11.85 26.36 -30.81
C PHE A 188 -12.56 25.02 -30.81
N TYR A 189 -11.84 24.00 -30.36
CA TYR A 189 -12.38 22.68 -30.06
C TYR A 189 -12.59 22.55 -28.56
N ALA A 190 -13.65 21.85 -28.16
CA ALA A 190 -13.78 21.34 -26.81
C ALA A 190 -12.98 20.03 -26.72
N VAL A 191 -12.28 19.82 -25.62
CA VAL A 191 -11.42 18.66 -25.39
C VAL A 191 -11.76 18.09 -24.02
N VAL A 192 -12.03 16.80 -23.92
CA VAL A 192 -12.12 16.11 -22.62
C VAL A 192 -10.83 15.36 -22.37
N ARG A 193 -10.26 15.53 -21.18
CA ARG A 193 -9.08 14.79 -20.71
C ARG A 193 -9.46 13.83 -19.60
N SER A 194 -8.82 12.68 -19.62
CA SER A 194 -8.83 11.67 -18.54
C SER A 194 -7.51 11.64 -17.77
N ARG A 195 -6.40 12.01 -18.41
CA ARG A 195 -5.06 11.95 -17.82
C ARG A 195 -4.37 13.31 -17.87
N ALA A 196 -3.64 13.62 -16.80
CA ALA A 196 -2.80 14.80 -16.71
C ALA A 196 -1.33 14.36 -16.66
N TYR A 197 -0.51 14.93 -17.52
CA TYR A 197 0.92 14.61 -17.61
C TYR A 197 1.77 15.86 -17.48
N ALA A 198 3.00 15.67 -17.02
CA ALA A 198 4.10 16.62 -17.13
C ALA A 198 5.35 15.90 -17.63
N TYR A 199 6.44 16.63 -17.80
CA TYR A 199 7.73 16.06 -18.15
C TYR A 199 8.77 16.43 -17.10
N LEU A 200 9.42 15.41 -16.54
CA LEU A 200 10.40 15.53 -15.46
C LEU A 200 11.82 15.32 -16.01
N ARG A 201 12.70 16.28 -15.71
CA ARG A 201 14.13 16.18 -15.96
C ARG A 201 14.88 16.06 -14.63
N LEU A 202 15.66 14.99 -14.48
CA LEU A 202 16.33 14.71 -13.22
C LEU A 202 17.67 14.02 -13.43
N ALA A 203 18.70 14.52 -12.76
CA ALA A 203 20.01 13.88 -12.65
C ALA A 203 20.36 13.67 -11.18
N SER A 204 21.21 12.68 -10.88
CA SER A 204 21.74 12.50 -9.52
C SER A 204 23.27 12.43 -9.48
N LYS A 205 23.80 12.66 -8.29
CA LYS A 205 25.22 12.46 -7.95
C LYS A 205 25.32 11.51 -6.76
N PRO A 206 25.83 10.28 -6.94
CA PRO A 206 26.23 9.66 -8.21
C PRO A 206 25.02 9.31 -9.10
N THR A 207 25.28 9.03 -10.38
CA THR A 207 24.26 8.63 -11.39
C THR A 207 23.86 7.17 -11.21
N GLY A 208 22.80 6.72 -11.91
CA GLY A 208 22.29 5.35 -11.85
C GLY A 208 21.29 5.10 -10.72
N ALA A 209 20.84 6.15 -10.04
CA ALA A 209 19.82 6.06 -9.01
C ALA A 209 18.44 5.80 -9.62
N ASN A 210 17.68 4.86 -9.06
CA ASN A 210 16.30 4.59 -9.42
C ASN A 210 15.42 5.77 -8.99
N VAL A 211 14.48 6.16 -9.84
CA VAL A 211 13.57 7.28 -9.61
C VAL A 211 12.13 6.79 -9.61
N TYR A 212 11.40 7.20 -8.60
CA TYR A 212 9.97 6.94 -8.45
C TYR A 212 9.21 8.24 -8.21
N LEU A 213 7.98 8.29 -8.69
CA LEU A 213 7.09 9.42 -8.45
C LEU A 213 5.76 8.91 -7.91
N GLN A 214 5.43 9.35 -6.70
CA GLN A 214 4.17 8.99 -6.05
C GLN A 214 3.18 10.13 -6.13
N ARG A 215 1.93 9.82 -6.52
CA ARG A 215 0.78 10.71 -6.44
C ARG A 215 -0.24 10.16 -5.45
N THR A 216 -0.89 11.04 -4.70
CA THR A 216 -2.00 10.64 -3.81
C THR A 216 -3.30 11.18 -4.37
N HIS A 217 -4.22 10.29 -4.71
CA HIS A 217 -5.53 10.63 -5.25
C HIS A 217 -6.63 9.87 -4.49
N LYS A 218 -7.70 10.58 -4.07
CA LYS A 218 -8.82 10.00 -3.29
C LYS A 218 -8.41 9.17 -2.05
N GLY A 219 -7.23 9.42 -1.49
CA GLY A 219 -6.69 8.71 -0.31
C GLY A 219 -5.78 7.53 -0.64
N GLU A 220 -5.71 7.15 -1.91
CA GLU A 220 -4.85 6.08 -2.42
C GLU A 220 -3.53 6.65 -2.93
N VAL A 221 -2.46 5.85 -2.81
CA VAL A 221 -1.11 6.20 -3.25
C VAL A 221 -0.80 5.40 -4.50
N TYR A 222 -0.56 6.12 -5.58
CA TYR A 222 -0.16 5.63 -6.90
C TYR A 222 1.32 5.90 -7.09
N SER A 223 2.04 5.02 -7.76
CA SER A 223 3.51 5.09 -7.81
C SER A 223 4.06 4.62 -9.14
N GLN A 224 4.67 5.58 -9.84
CA GLN A 224 5.25 5.39 -11.16
C GLN A 224 6.77 5.20 -11.05
N THR A 225 7.30 4.15 -11.67
CA THR A 225 8.75 3.96 -11.86
C THR A 225 9.19 4.72 -13.10
N LEU A 226 10.19 5.60 -12.96
CA LEU A 226 10.67 6.46 -14.05
C LEU A 226 12.01 6.00 -14.65
N GLY A 227 12.59 4.92 -14.13
CA GLY A 227 13.88 4.39 -14.55
C GLY A 227 15.05 4.92 -13.71
N GLN A 228 16.23 5.02 -14.31
CA GLN A 228 17.47 5.41 -13.63
C GLN A 228 17.99 6.75 -14.13
N THR A 229 18.61 7.50 -13.21
CA THR A 229 19.24 8.79 -13.53
C THR A 229 20.50 8.65 -14.41
N PRO A 230 20.74 9.61 -15.33
CA PRO A 230 19.90 10.77 -15.64
C PRO A 230 18.62 10.38 -16.42
N LEU A 231 17.51 11.05 -16.10
CA LEU A 231 16.25 10.92 -16.83
C LEU A 231 16.30 11.81 -18.08
N GLU A 232 16.80 11.26 -19.19
CA GLU A 232 17.03 12.01 -20.43
C GLU A 232 15.77 12.13 -21.33
N GLY A 233 14.76 11.26 -21.13
CA GLY A 233 13.52 11.26 -21.92
C GLY A 233 13.70 10.67 -23.32
N ASP A 234 12.61 10.28 -23.99
CA ASP A 234 12.69 9.76 -25.36
C ASP A 234 13.01 10.90 -26.35
N ASP A 235 14.13 10.73 -27.05
CA ASP A 235 15.00 11.75 -27.65
C ASP A 235 14.46 12.56 -28.86
N VAL A 236 13.16 12.87 -28.94
CA VAL A 236 12.62 13.67 -30.07
C VAL A 236 12.50 15.16 -29.73
N GLU A 237 12.24 15.52 -28.47
CA GLU A 237 11.95 16.91 -28.08
C GLU A 237 12.71 17.41 -26.84
N GLY A 238 13.57 16.59 -26.21
CA GLY A 238 14.42 16.99 -25.07
C GLY A 238 13.64 17.42 -23.82
N ARG A 239 12.40 16.92 -23.66
CA ARG A 239 11.46 17.32 -22.61
C ARG A 239 11.66 16.57 -21.29
N GLY A 240 12.43 15.48 -21.27
CA GLY A 240 12.54 14.58 -20.11
C GLY A 240 11.51 13.46 -20.14
N VAL A 241 11.34 12.76 -19.02
CA VAL A 241 10.45 11.59 -18.91
C VAL A 241 9.02 12.03 -18.60
N ARG A 242 8.03 11.43 -19.29
CA ARG A 242 6.60 11.70 -19.06
C ARG A 242 6.17 11.16 -17.70
N VAL A 243 5.57 12.01 -16.87
CA VAL A 243 5.11 11.66 -15.54
C VAL A 243 3.62 11.94 -15.37
N GLU A 244 2.92 11.02 -14.71
CA GLU A 244 1.49 11.15 -14.45
C GLU A 244 1.22 12.05 -13.25
N LEU A 245 0.24 12.93 -13.39
CA LEU A 245 -0.25 13.82 -12.36
C LEU A 245 -1.61 13.36 -11.86
N ASN A 246 -2.00 13.87 -10.70
CA ASN A 246 -3.41 13.84 -10.32
C ASN A 246 -4.26 14.62 -11.34
N PRO A 247 -5.59 14.36 -11.40
CA PRO A 247 -6.51 15.05 -12.30
C PRO A 247 -6.35 16.57 -12.25
N LYS A 248 -6.39 17.21 -13.43
CA LYS A 248 -6.14 18.65 -13.61
C LYS A 248 -4.75 19.15 -13.16
N GLY A 249 -3.79 18.25 -12.95
CA GLY A 249 -2.45 18.59 -12.45
C GLY A 249 -2.44 19.07 -10.99
N GLN A 250 -3.41 18.64 -10.17
CA GLN A 250 -3.59 19.18 -8.82
C GLN A 250 -2.82 18.42 -7.74
N GLY A 251 -2.22 19.18 -6.82
CA GLY A 251 -1.57 18.63 -5.64
C GLY A 251 -0.09 18.35 -5.84
N ALA A 252 0.55 17.95 -4.73
CA ALA A 252 1.97 17.66 -4.73
C ALA A 252 2.22 16.19 -5.07
N LEU A 253 3.26 15.95 -5.83
CA LEU A 253 3.85 14.64 -6.08
C LEU A 253 4.99 14.43 -5.09
N LYS A 254 5.25 13.18 -4.71
CA LYS A 254 6.40 12.81 -3.91
C LYS A 254 7.44 12.14 -4.81
N LEU A 255 8.51 12.87 -5.09
CA LEU A 255 9.68 12.38 -5.79
C LEU A 255 10.54 11.56 -4.82
N ILE A 256 10.88 10.34 -5.21
CA ILE A 256 11.75 9.44 -4.47
C ILE A 256 12.92 9.05 -5.37
N VAL A 257 14.15 9.18 -4.86
CA VAL A 257 15.36 8.77 -5.56
C VAL A 257 16.17 7.84 -4.66
N GLU A 258 16.48 6.65 -5.17
CA GLU A 258 17.14 5.58 -4.43
C GLU A 258 18.37 5.05 -5.16
N LEU A 259 19.45 4.82 -4.40
CA LEU A 259 20.63 4.14 -4.88
C LEU A 259 21.18 3.27 -3.74
N PRO A 260 21.56 2.00 -3.98
CA PRO A 260 22.16 1.15 -2.96
C PRO A 260 23.38 1.79 -2.29
N GLY A 261 23.47 1.71 -0.96
CA GLY A 261 24.50 2.39 -0.17
C GLY A 261 24.33 3.90 -0.02
N PHE A 262 23.19 4.47 -0.44
CA PHE A 262 22.84 5.87 -0.24
C PHE A 262 21.48 6.02 0.43
N ARG A 263 21.35 7.09 1.22
CA ARG A 263 20.11 7.46 1.88
C ARG A 263 19.06 7.80 0.85
N ARG A 264 17.86 7.21 0.99
CA ARG A 264 16.69 7.59 0.20
C ARG A 264 16.48 9.10 0.23
N TYR A 265 16.40 9.69 -0.95
CA TYR A 265 16.02 11.08 -1.11
C TYR A 265 14.51 11.16 -1.37
N GLU A 266 13.81 12.01 -0.61
CA GLU A 266 12.39 12.28 -0.81
C GLU A 266 12.15 13.80 -0.90
N ARG A 267 11.34 14.23 -1.88
CA ARG A 267 10.97 15.64 -2.04
C ARG A 267 9.55 15.77 -2.57
N SER A 268 8.77 16.67 -1.97
CA SER A 268 7.51 17.11 -2.58
C SER A 268 7.77 18.08 -3.72
N ILE A 269 7.21 17.78 -4.90
CA ILE A 269 7.26 18.64 -6.08
C ILE A 269 5.84 18.92 -6.58
N VAL A 270 5.66 20.02 -7.30
CA VAL A 270 4.39 20.39 -7.95
C VAL A 270 4.73 20.64 -9.41
N LEU A 271 4.02 19.99 -10.31
CA LEU A 271 4.16 20.15 -11.74
C LEU A 271 2.80 20.52 -12.33
N GLY A 272 2.78 21.54 -13.17
CA GLY A 272 1.64 21.91 -13.99
C GLY A 272 1.45 20.95 -15.15
N MET A 273 0.23 20.92 -15.69
CA MET A 273 -0.07 20.08 -16.84
C MET A 273 0.73 20.54 -18.08
N ASN A 274 1.34 19.57 -18.77
CA ASN A 274 2.27 19.74 -19.88
C ASN A 274 3.52 20.58 -19.55
N GLU A 275 3.79 20.82 -18.26
CA GLU A 275 5.02 21.49 -17.84
C GLU A 275 6.24 20.62 -18.15
N VAL A 276 7.31 21.24 -18.65
CA VAL A 276 8.63 20.64 -18.70
C VAL A 276 9.40 21.20 -17.51
N SER A 277 9.77 20.34 -16.57
CA SER A 277 10.48 20.79 -15.37
C SER A 277 11.87 21.34 -15.72
N ASP A 278 12.34 22.27 -14.89
CA ASP A 278 13.79 22.51 -14.81
C ASP A 278 14.51 21.22 -14.40
N GLU A 279 15.79 21.09 -14.77
CA GLU A 279 16.58 19.94 -14.38
C GLU A 279 16.79 19.90 -12.86
N ILE A 280 16.26 18.86 -12.22
CA ILE A 280 16.47 18.62 -10.80
C ILE A 280 17.77 17.85 -10.61
N LEU A 281 18.76 18.47 -9.96
CA LEU A 281 19.98 17.79 -9.54
C LEU A 281 19.87 17.30 -8.09
N VAL A 282 19.86 15.98 -7.90
CA VAL A 282 19.83 15.34 -6.57
C VAL A 282 21.24 14.90 -6.17
N THR A 283 21.77 15.43 -5.07
CA THR A 283 23.03 14.90 -4.49
C THR A 283 22.69 13.91 -3.40
N LEU A 284 23.00 12.63 -3.64
CA LEU A 284 22.73 11.55 -2.71
C LEU A 284 23.77 11.52 -1.61
N GLN A 285 23.31 11.28 -0.39
CA GLN A 285 24.18 11.13 0.78
C GLN A 285 24.48 9.65 0.99
N ARG A 286 25.77 9.30 1.05
CA ARG A 286 26.18 7.93 1.32
C ARG A 286 25.66 7.49 2.69
N GLU A 287 25.15 6.28 2.75
CA GLU A 287 24.60 5.67 3.95
C GLU A 287 25.15 4.25 4.08
N ASN A 288 26.01 4.07 5.07
CA ASN A 288 26.68 2.80 5.33
C ASN A 288 25.89 1.92 6.31
N LEU A 289 24.58 2.15 6.43
CA LEU A 289 23.72 1.49 7.42
C LEU A 289 23.73 -0.03 7.23
N PHE A 290 23.81 -0.50 5.98
CA PHE A 290 23.79 -1.92 5.62
C PHE A 290 25.15 -2.45 5.14
N ASP A 291 26.25 -1.71 5.34
CA ASP A 291 27.59 -2.18 4.95
C ASP A 291 27.90 -3.52 5.64
N TYR A 292 28.14 -4.58 4.88
CA TYR A 292 28.28 -5.94 5.43
C TYR A 292 29.45 -6.11 6.44
N SER A 293 30.47 -5.26 6.35
CA SER A 293 31.65 -5.26 7.22
C SER A 293 31.52 -4.37 8.46
N ARG A 294 30.35 -3.79 8.71
CA ARG A 294 30.16 -2.86 9.84
C ARG A 294 30.25 -3.58 11.19
N GLU A 295 30.65 -2.81 12.21
CA GLU A 295 30.41 -3.18 13.61
C GLU A 295 28.90 -3.18 13.92
N PRO A 296 28.44 -3.96 14.92
CA PRO A 296 27.05 -3.97 15.35
C PRO A 296 26.49 -2.56 15.56
N LEU A 297 25.32 -2.30 14.98
CA LEU A 297 24.57 -1.07 15.21
C LEU A 297 23.92 -1.14 16.59
N GLU A 298 24.25 -0.22 17.48
CA GLU A 298 23.46 -0.02 18.69
C GLU A 298 22.36 1.02 18.43
N ASN A 299 21.11 0.66 18.71
CA ASN A 299 19.96 1.55 18.54
C ASN A 299 19.68 2.37 19.82
N ALA A 300 18.61 3.18 19.83
CA ALA A 300 18.29 4.03 20.97
C ALA A 300 17.83 3.29 22.26
N LEU A 301 17.66 1.96 22.21
CA LEU A 301 17.34 1.08 23.33
C LEU A 301 18.54 0.22 23.78
N GLY A 302 19.69 0.36 23.12
CA GLY A 302 20.86 -0.49 23.38
C GLY A 302 20.78 -1.87 22.71
N MET A 303 19.80 -2.09 21.82
CA MET A 303 19.75 -3.32 21.02
C MET A 303 20.84 -3.29 19.95
N GLN A 304 21.48 -4.42 19.70
CA GLN A 304 22.56 -4.55 18.73
C GLN A 304 22.09 -5.25 17.46
N PHE A 305 22.36 -4.64 16.30
CA PHE A 305 21.96 -5.18 15.00
C PHE A 305 23.15 -5.41 14.08
N ILE A 306 23.14 -6.55 13.38
CA ILE A 306 24.21 -6.96 12.48
C ILE A 306 23.70 -7.20 11.06
N PRO A 307 24.52 -6.96 10.02
CA PRO A 307 24.20 -7.39 8.66
C PRO A 307 24.11 -8.92 8.60
N VAL A 308 23.06 -9.40 7.95
CA VAL A 308 22.80 -10.84 7.86
C VAL A 308 23.52 -11.45 6.65
N ARG A 309 23.46 -10.76 5.50
CA ARG A 309 24.02 -11.20 4.22
C ARG A 309 24.47 -10.00 3.38
N GLU A 310 25.45 -10.18 2.50
CA GLU A 310 26.07 -9.06 1.75
C GLU A 310 25.12 -8.41 0.72
N ASP A 311 24.23 -9.20 0.13
CA ASP A 311 23.25 -8.78 -0.87
C ASP A 311 21.88 -8.40 -0.28
N LEU A 312 21.75 -8.42 1.06
CA LEU A 312 20.51 -8.17 1.76
C LEU A 312 20.64 -6.89 2.59
N GLU A 313 19.90 -5.84 2.23
CA GLU A 313 19.83 -4.58 2.98
C GLU A 313 18.95 -4.73 4.23
N LEU A 314 19.39 -5.61 5.13
CA LEU A 314 18.73 -6.01 6.37
C LEU A 314 19.76 -6.10 7.50
N LEU A 315 19.46 -5.45 8.62
CA LEU A 315 20.14 -5.72 9.88
C LEU A 315 19.20 -6.48 10.81
N ALA A 316 19.70 -7.50 11.49
CA ALA A 316 18.92 -8.25 12.47
C ALA A 316 19.46 -8.04 13.88
N SER A 317 18.56 -7.92 14.86
CA SER A 317 18.94 -7.92 16.27
C SER A 317 19.66 -9.21 16.60
N ILE A 318 20.79 -9.11 17.31
CA ILE A 318 21.59 -10.29 17.67
C ILE A 318 20.92 -11.15 18.74
N TRP A 319 19.93 -10.61 19.45
CA TRP A 319 19.12 -11.28 20.46
C TRP A 319 17.64 -10.92 20.34
N GLU A 320 16.77 -11.62 21.05
CA GLU A 320 15.34 -11.34 21.19
C GLU A 320 15.08 -10.01 21.89
N THR A 321 13.95 -9.36 21.60
CA THR A 321 13.54 -8.13 22.29
C THR A 321 13.40 -8.40 23.79
N ARG A 322 14.09 -7.63 24.63
CA ARG A 322 14.07 -7.84 26.08
C ARG A 322 12.79 -7.27 26.70
N GLN A 323 12.46 -7.72 27.91
CA GLN A 323 11.39 -7.14 28.71
C GLN A 323 11.60 -5.63 28.91
N SER A 324 12.83 -5.19 29.20
CA SER A 324 13.15 -3.76 29.36
C SER A 324 12.97 -2.94 28.08
N ASP A 325 13.22 -3.52 26.91
CA ASP A 325 12.97 -2.86 25.62
C ASP A 325 11.46 -2.63 25.44
N PHE A 326 10.66 -3.66 25.75
CA PHE A 326 9.20 -3.61 25.65
C PHE A 326 8.57 -2.71 26.73
N ASP A 327 9.14 -2.65 27.93
CA ASP A 327 8.71 -1.73 28.98
C ASP A 327 8.84 -0.27 28.52
N ALA A 328 9.94 0.08 27.84
CA ALA A 328 10.12 1.41 27.26
C ALA A 328 9.06 1.76 26.20
N PHE A 329 8.55 0.75 25.49
CA PHE A 329 7.42 0.88 24.56
C PHE A 329 6.12 1.15 25.32
N VAL A 330 5.80 0.34 26.33
CA VAL A 330 4.61 0.49 27.17
C VAL A 330 4.59 1.86 27.88
N GLU A 331 5.71 2.27 28.46
CA GLU A 331 5.86 3.56 29.14
C GLU A 331 5.54 4.74 28.21
N SER A 332 5.93 4.64 26.93
CA SER A 332 5.66 5.69 25.95
C SER A 332 4.16 5.89 25.67
N MET A 333 3.34 4.86 25.94
CA MET A 333 1.89 4.85 25.77
C MET A 333 1.12 5.16 27.06
N ALA A 334 1.80 5.53 28.14
CA ALA A 334 1.15 5.85 29.40
C ALA A 334 0.26 7.10 29.30
N GLU A 335 0.72 8.13 28.58
CA GLU A 335 0.04 9.42 28.48
C GLU A 335 0.01 9.99 27.06
N LYS A 336 -1.00 10.82 26.79
CA LYS A 336 -1.09 11.58 25.54
C LYS A 336 -0.04 12.68 25.49
N VAL A 337 0.48 12.92 24.29
CA VAL A 337 1.43 13.99 23.97
C VAL A 337 0.74 15.12 23.20
N PRO A 338 1.32 16.33 23.12
CA PRO A 338 0.72 17.44 22.37
C PRO A 338 0.36 17.06 20.93
N ALA A 339 -0.91 17.27 20.56
CA ALA A 339 -1.41 16.90 19.25
C ALA A 339 -0.80 17.79 18.14
N PRO A 340 -0.24 17.20 17.07
CA PRO A 340 0.29 17.98 15.96
C PRO A 340 -0.82 18.59 15.11
N LYS A 341 -0.49 19.63 14.35
CA LYS A 341 -1.41 20.19 13.34
C LYS A 341 -1.71 19.14 12.26
N ARG A 342 -2.94 19.14 11.73
CA ARG A 342 -3.36 18.19 10.67
C ARG A 342 -2.47 18.21 9.43
N ALA A 343 -1.95 19.38 9.07
CA ALA A 343 -1.06 19.57 7.93
C ALA A 343 0.41 19.19 8.19
N ASP A 344 0.80 18.95 9.45
CA ASP A 344 2.18 18.60 9.80
C ASP A 344 2.45 17.12 9.50
N LYS A 345 3.36 16.87 8.56
CA LYS A 345 3.79 15.55 8.07
C LYS A 345 5.22 15.21 8.51
N SER A 346 5.74 15.87 9.54
CA SER A 346 7.05 15.55 10.11
C SER A 346 7.03 14.22 10.86
N ALA A 347 8.20 13.58 10.99
CA ALA A 347 8.37 12.37 11.80
C ALA A 347 7.92 12.56 13.26
N GLY A 348 8.13 13.77 13.81
CA GLY A 348 7.64 14.12 15.14
C GLY A 348 6.12 14.14 15.24
N ALA A 349 5.44 14.63 14.20
CA ALA A 349 3.98 14.61 14.13
C ALA A 349 3.43 13.19 13.94
N ASP A 350 4.09 12.35 13.16
CA ASP A 350 3.71 10.94 13.01
C ASP A 350 3.82 10.16 14.33
N TYR A 351 4.94 10.33 15.05
CA TYR A 351 5.11 9.76 16.38
C TYR A 351 4.03 10.24 17.36
N ALA A 352 3.74 11.54 17.39
CA ALA A 352 2.73 12.09 18.30
C ALA A 352 1.31 11.56 17.98
N ARG A 353 0.97 11.41 16.70
CA ARG A 353 -0.30 10.79 16.27
C ARG A 353 -0.38 9.33 16.73
N PHE A 354 0.70 8.57 16.58
CA PHE A 354 0.77 7.18 17.01
C PHE A 354 0.56 7.05 18.53
N ILE A 355 1.32 7.80 19.34
CA ILE A 355 1.16 7.78 20.80
C ILE A 355 -0.26 8.16 21.20
N ASN A 356 -0.81 9.24 20.65
CA ASN A 356 -2.16 9.69 21.01
C ASN A 356 -3.27 8.72 20.60
N ARG A 357 -3.03 7.85 19.61
CA ARG A 357 -3.96 6.79 19.19
C ARG A 357 -4.02 5.66 20.22
N TRP A 358 -2.88 5.31 20.82
CA TRP A 358 -2.74 4.14 21.70
C TRP A 358 -2.71 4.47 23.19
N ALA A 359 -2.46 5.74 23.54
CA ALA A 359 -2.34 6.18 24.92
C ALA A 359 -3.61 5.87 25.72
N GLY A 360 -3.46 5.06 26.77
CA GLY A 360 -4.54 4.61 27.65
C GLY A 360 -5.47 3.54 27.06
N SER A 361 -5.21 3.04 25.84
CA SER A 361 -6.00 1.96 25.21
C SER A 361 -5.19 0.69 24.94
N PHE A 362 -3.86 0.77 24.95
CA PHE A 362 -2.99 -0.40 24.87
C PHE A 362 -3.01 -1.15 26.21
N THR A 363 -3.25 -2.46 26.16
CA THR A 363 -3.22 -3.35 27.34
C THR A 363 -1.94 -4.17 27.27
N PRO A 364 -0.97 -3.96 28.17
CA PRO A 364 0.25 -4.78 28.21
C PRO A 364 -0.07 -6.26 28.44
N PRO A 365 0.78 -7.17 27.92
CA PRO A 365 0.62 -8.60 28.15
C PRO A 365 0.72 -8.93 29.64
N LEU A 366 0.02 -10.00 30.06
CA LEU A 366 0.15 -10.50 31.43
C LEU A 366 1.55 -11.08 31.65
N PRO A 367 2.15 -10.93 32.85
CA PRO A 367 3.39 -11.60 33.19
C PRO A 367 3.29 -13.12 32.97
N PRO A 368 4.39 -13.81 32.62
CA PRO A 368 4.38 -15.27 32.53
C PRO A 368 4.07 -15.91 33.88
N ASP A 369 3.48 -17.11 33.85
CA ASP A 369 3.09 -17.85 35.06
C ASP A 369 4.28 -18.10 36.01
N PHE A 370 5.50 -18.07 35.47
CA PHE A 370 6.74 -18.25 36.21
C PHE A 370 7.45 -16.94 36.63
N ALA A 371 6.84 -15.77 36.41
CA ALA A 371 7.45 -14.48 36.76
C ALA A 371 7.74 -14.33 38.26
N ASP A 372 6.96 -15.03 39.09
CA ASP A 372 7.10 -14.97 40.55
C ASP A 372 8.45 -15.52 41.03
N GLY A 373 8.98 -14.92 42.09
CA GLY A 373 10.21 -15.38 42.74
C GLY A 373 11.53 -14.98 42.05
N GLY A 374 11.49 -14.07 41.07
CA GLY A 374 12.68 -13.51 40.42
C GLY A 374 13.25 -14.36 39.29
N SER A 375 12.47 -15.31 38.74
CA SER A 375 12.87 -16.16 37.61
C SER A 375 12.72 -15.47 36.24
N TYR A 376 12.25 -14.22 36.22
CA TYR A 376 12.03 -13.41 35.03
C TYR A 376 12.38 -11.95 35.34
N GLY A 377 12.99 -11.23 34.41
CA GLY A 377 13.54 -9.90 34.66
C GLY A 377 13.78 -9.06 33.41
N PRO A 378 14.34 -7.84 33.57
CA PRO A 378 14.46 -6.86 32.49
C PRO A 378 15.33 -7.29 31.30
N ASP A 379 16.28 -8.21 31.52
CA ASP A 379 17.19 -8.73 30.49
C ASP A 379 16.70 -10.04 29.84
N HIS A 380 15.56 -10.59 30.29
CA HIS A 380 14.93 -11.75 29.67
C HIS A 380 14.19 -11.34 28.40
N PRO A 381 13.95 -12.26 27.44
CA PRO A 381 13.08 -11.98 26.30
C PRO A 381 11.69 -11.60 26.78
N VAL A 382 11.06 -10.61 26.13
CA VAL A 382 9.64 -10.33 26.37
C VAL A 382 8.80 -11.53 25.91
N VAL A 383 7.87 -11.97 26.75
CA VAL A 383 6.97 -13.10 26.46
C VAL A 383 5.50 -12.74 26.63
N ASN A 384 4.62 -13.69 26.27
CA ASN A 384 3.16 -13.52 26.28
C ASN A 384 2.65 -12.40 25.36
N VAL A 385 3.46 -12.05 24.37
CA VAL A 385 3.13 -11.07 23.34
C VAL A 385 2.54 -11.78 22.13
N THR A 386 1.53 -11.16 21.53
CA THR A 386 1.03 -11.58 20.22
C THR A 386 1.96 -11.10 19.11
N ARG A 387 1.80 -11.64 17.90
CA ARG A 387 2.49 -11.11 16.72
C ARG A 387 2.12 -9.64 16.49
N GLU A 388 0.87 -9.26 16.72
CA GLU A 388 0.38 -7.89 16.59
C GLU A 388 1.03 -6.93 17.60
N ASP A 389 1.27 -7.38 18.84
CA ASP A 389 2.01 -6.58 19.84
C ASP A 389 3.45 -6.33 19.38
N ALA A 390 4.09 -7.37 18.84
CA ALA A 390 5.45 -7.30 18.32
C ALA A 390 5.57 -6.39 17.08
N GLU A 391 4.59 -6.45 16.17
CA GLU A 391 4.50 -5.52 15.03
C GLU A 391 4.25 -4.08 15.48
N LEU A 392 3.42 -3.88 16.51
CA LEU A 392 3.15 -2.57 17.08
C LEU A 392 4.40 -1.97 17.75
N PHE A 393 5.18 -2.80 18.46
CA PHE A 393 6.49 -2.44 18.98
C PHE A 393 7.44 -1.99 17.87
N CYS A 394 7.52 -2.75 16.77
CA CYS A 394 8.37 -2.42 15.62
C CYS A 394 7.96 -1.07 14.97
N LEU A 395 6.66 -0.83 14.81
CA LEU A 395 6.14 0.44 14.30
C LEU A 395 6.48 1.60 15.24
N TRP A 396 6.32 1.41 16.54
CA TRP A 396 6.69 2.41 17.53
C TRP A 396 8.19 2.75 17.47
N LEU A 397 9.05 1.73 17.46
CA LEU A 397 10.51 1.91 17.41
C LEU A 397 10.90 2.67 16.14
N THR A 398 10.28 2.33 15.01
CA THR A 398 10.43 3.05 13.74
C THR A 398 10.10 4.54 13.87
N LEU A 399 8.93 4.87 14.44
CA LEU A 399 8.50 6.25 14.58
C LEU A 399 9.35 7.03 15.58
N ARG A 400 9.75 6.38 16.68
CA ARG A 400 10.63 6.93 17.71
C ARG A 400 11.98 7.32 17.11
N GLU A 401 12.61 6.41 16.37
CA GLU A 401 13.94 6.65 15.81
C GLU A 401 13.93 7.58 14.59
N ARG A 402 12.87 7.57 13.78
CA ARG A 402 12.67 8.60 12.73
C ARG A 402 12.52 9.99 13.34
N LYS A 403 11.76 10.13 14.43
CA LYS A 403 11.64 11.40 15.16
C LYS A 403 12.99 11.88 15.71
N GLN A 404 13.85 10.96 16.14
CA GLN A 404 15.20 11.26 16.62
C GLN A 404 16.22 11.47 15.50
N GLY A 405 15.87 11.14 14.25
CA GLY A 405 16.74 11.22 13.08
C GLY A 405 17.77 10.08 12.99
N ALA A 406 17.66 9.05 13.84
CA ALA A 406 18.55 7.89 13.85
C ALA A 406 18.36 7.03 12.59
N ILE A 407 17.11 6.92 12.09
CA ILE A 407 16.80 6.30 10.80
C ILE A 407 15.98 7.24 9.90
N GLY A 408 16.10 7.07 8.58
CA GLY A 408 15.33 7.83 7.58
C GLY A 408 13.94 7.25 7.28
N ALA A 409 13.17 7.96 6.46
CA ALA A 409 11.87 7.51 5.95
C ALA A 409 11.97 6.23 5.09
N GLY A 410 13.15 5.95 4.52
CA GLY A 410 13.45 4.74 3.77
C GLY A 410 13.71 3.49 4.62
N HIS A 411 13.72 3.58 5.95
CA HIS A 411 13.98 2.43 6.84
C HIS A 411 12.87 2.24 7.85
N HIS A 412 12.66 1.01 8.27
CA HIS A 412 11.73 0.66 9.34
C HIS A 412 12.19 -0.59 10.06
N TYR A 413 11.81 -0.66 11.33
CA TYR A 413 11.85 -1.88 12.11
C TYR A 413 10.60 -2.71 11.80
N ARG A 414 10.77 -4.04 11.73
CA ARG A 414 9.69 -5.02 11.60
C ARG A 414 10.15 -6.37 12.15
N LEU A 415 9.24 -7.33 12.18
CA LEU A 415 9.60 -8.73 12.35
C LEU A 415 10.35 -9.24 11.09
N PRO A 416 11.29 -10.18 11.25
CA PRO A 416 11.83 -10.91 10.11
C PRO A 416 10.71 -11.68 9.41
N THR A 417 10.82 -11.88 8.10
CA THR A 417 10.01 -12.87 7.37
C THR A 417 10.50 -14.29 7.68
N ASP A 418 9.70 -15.33 7.38
CA ASP A 418 10.17 -16.72 7.52
C ASP A 418 11.45 -16.98 6.71
N ALA A 419 11.51 -16.45 5.49
CA ALA A 419 12.67 -16.60 4.62
C ALA A 419 13.93 -15.91 5.19
N GLU A 420 13.80 -14.69 5.71
CA GLU A 420 14.91 -13.99 6.37
C GLU A 420 15.35 -14.71 7.65
N TRP A 421 14.40 -15.24 8.44
CA TRP A 421 14.73 -16.03 9.62
C TRP A 421 15.49 -17.31 9.24
N SER A 422 15.12 -17.99 8.15
CA SER A 422 15.87 -19.13 7.62
C SER A 422 17.32 -18.78 7.27
N VAL A 423 17.60 -17.55 6.80
CA VAL A 423 18.99 -17.08 6.59
C VAL A 423 19.77 -17.09 7.90
N PHE A 424 19.14 -16.70 9.02
CA PHE A 424 19.81 -16.65 10.34
C PHE A 424 20.32 -18.01 10.80
N VAL A 425 19.74 -19.10 10.31
CA VAL A 425 20.09 -20.48 10.67
C VAL A 425 20.78 -21.25 9.54
N GLY A 426 21.01 -20.61 8.38
CA GLY A 426 21.69 -21.22 7.23
C GLY A 426 20.80 -22.14 6.39
N LEU A 427 19.48 -21.99 6.47
CA LEU A 427 18.50 -22.74 5.66
C LEU A 427 18.11 -21.98 4.39
N GLU A 428 19.10 -21.40 3.71
CA GLU A 428 18.87 -20.73 2.44
C GLU A 428 18.53 -21.74 1.33
N GLY A 429 17.59 -21.41 0.45
CA GLY A 429 17.22 -22.27 -0.68
C GLY A 429 16.19 -23.38 -0.36
N GLU A 430 15.52 -23.30 0.79
CA GLU A 430 14.35 -24.15 1.09
C GLU A 430 13.29 -24.07 -0.03
N ILE A 431 12.74 -25.23 -0.40
CA ILE A 431 11.71 -25.35 -1.45
C ILE A 431 10.34 -25.13 -0.82
N GLY A 432 9.52 -24.29 -1.46
CA GLY A 432 8.16 -23.99 -1.02
C GLY A 432 7.91 -22.48 -0.95
N GLU A 433 6.66 -22.07 -1.18
CA GLU A 433 6.28 -20.66 -1.13
C GLU A 433 5.99 -20.25 0.32
N TRP A 434 5.27 -21.09 1.06
CA TRP A 434 4.76 -20.78 2.38
C TRP A 434 5.58 -21.45 3.50
N PRO A 435 5.58 -20.88 4.72
CA PRO A 435 6.20 -21.51 5.89
C PRO A 435 5.72 -22.95 6.13
N MET A 436 4.46 -23.25 5.81
CA MET A 436 3.87 -24.60 5.85
C MET A 436 4.59 -25.61 4.96
N ASP A 437 5.01 -25.21 3.75
CA ASP A 437 5.66 -26.12 2.79
C ASP A 437 7.06 -26.54 3.28
N LYS A 438 7.71 -25.65 4.04
CA LYS A 438 9.08 -25.79 4.55
C LYS A 438 9.13 -26.42 5.94
N HIS A 439 7.98 -26.54 6.61
CA HIS A 439 7.89 -27.06 7.97
C HIS A 439 8.50 -28.47 8.09
N GLY A 440 9.53 -28.58 8.93
CA GLY A 440 10.16 -29.86 9.26
C GLY A 440 10.88 -30.57 8.11
N GLN A 441 11.11 -29.89 6.97
CA GLN A 441 11.71 -30.51 5.78
C GLN A 441 13.22 -30.76 5.91
N ALA A 442 13.92 -30.01 6.75
CA ALA A 442 15.33 -30.28 7.05
C ALA A 442 15.44 -31.18 8.29
N GLU A 443 16.31 -32.19 8.21
CA GLU A 443 16.49 -33.16 9.31
C GLU A 443 17.47 -32.69 10.39
N GLU A 444 18.22 -31.61 10.15
CA GLU A 444 19.29 -31.15 11.04
C GLU A 444 18.79 -30.24 12.18
N PHE A 445 19.40 -30.39 13.36
CA PHE A 445 19.25 -29.47 14.49
C PHE A 445 20.19 -28.27 14.35
N PHE A 446 19.99 -27.25 15.18
CA PHE A 446 20.81 -26.03 15.18
C PHE A 446 22.32 -26.27 15.39
N TRP A 447 22.68 -27.37 16.07
CA TRP A 447 24.05 -27.76 16.40
C TRP A 447 24.56 -28.97 15.60
N GLY A 448 23.86 -29.37 14.54
CA GLY A 448 24.19 -30.57 13.74
C GLY A 448 23.31 -31.78 14.10
N PRO A 449 23.63 -33.00 13.62
CA PRO A 449 22.71 -34.13 13.67
C PRO A 449 22.72 -34.92 15.00
N GLN A 450 23.53 -34.54 15.98
CA GLN A 450 23.68 -35.28 17.24
C GLN A 450 22.67 -34.85 18.32
N MET A 451 22.16 -35.80 19.09
CA MET A 451 21.38 -35.57 20.31
C MET A 451 22.08 -36.19 21.53
N PRO A 452 21.94 -35.61 22.74
CA PRO A 452 21.28 -34.33 23.06
C PRO A 452 22.08 -33.11 22.54
N PRO A 453 21.54 -31.87 22.66
CA PRO A 453 22.31 -30.66 22.37
C PRO A 453 23.64 -30.62 23.16
N PRO A 454 24.68 -29.91 22.65
CA PRO A 454 25.90 -29.65 23.40
C PRO A 454 25.58 -29.00 24.75
N VAL A 455 26.38 -29.26 25.79
CA VAL A 455 26.21 -28.62 27.10
C VAL A 455 26.18 -27.10 26.94
N SER A 456 25.16 -26.44 27.49
CA SER A 456 24.90 -25.00 27.31
C SER A 456 24.72 -24.58 25.83
N GLY A 457 24.18 -25.48 25.01
CA GLY A 457 23.92 -25.28 23.59
C GLY A 457 22.62 -24.54 23.29
N GLY A 458 21.90 -24.07 24.31
CA GLY A 458 20.65 -23.30 24.23
C GLY A 458 19.80 -23.51 25.48
N ASN A 459 18.71 -22.75 25.62
CA ASN A 459 17.75 -22.92 26.71
C ASN A 459 16.56 -23.79 26.25
N PHE A 460 16.42 -24.97 26.85
CA PHE A 460 15.46 -26.01 26.49
C PHE A 460 14.80 -26.61 27.74
N ALA A 461 13.89 -27.56 27.57
CA ALA A 461 13.34 -28.27 28.72
C ALA A 461 14.39 -29.22 29.31
N ASP A 462 15.06 -28.78 30.37
CA ASP A 462 16.15 -29.48 31.06
C ASP A 462 15.73 -30.14 32.39
N ILE A 463 16.70 -30.72 33.11
CA ILE A 463 16.46 -31.32 34.43
C ILE A 463 16.03 -30.29 35.50
N SER A 464 16.48 -29.04 35.40
CA SER A 464 16.13 -27.96 36.32
C SER A 464 14.62 -27.66 36.29
N LEU A 465 13.98 -27.78 35.12
CA LEU A 465 12.53 -27.70 34.97
C LEU A 465 11.83 -28.94 35.55
N ALA A 466 12.39 -30.14 35.34
CA ALA A 466 11.82 -31.40 35.88
C ALA A 466 11.86 -31.44 37.42
N GLU A 467 12.92 -30.93 38.05
CA GLU A 467 13.08 -30.86 39.51
C GLU A 467 12.07 -29.93 40.19
N ARG A 468 11.47 -28.97 39.47
CA ARG A 468 10.38 -28.13 39.97
C ARG A 468 9.00 -28.81 39.98
N GLY A 469 8.92 -30.08 39.54
CA GLY A 469 7.70 -30.88 39.58
C GLY A 469 6.67 -30.53 38.51
N SER A 470 7.09 -29.83 37.44
CA SER A 470 6.20 -29.30 36.39
C SER A 470 6.04 -30.20 35.16
N LEU A 471 6.70 -31.37 35.12
CA LEU A 471 6.68 -32.30 33.99
C LEU A 471 6.55 -33.76 34.47
N GLU A 472 5.92 -34.60 33.64
CA GLU A 472 6.03 -36.06 33.78
C GLU A 472 7.48 -36.50 33.49
N ALA A 473 7.87 -37.73 33.88
CA ALA A 473 9.26 -38.21 33.84
C ALA A 473 9.93 -38.17 32.44
N ASP A 474 9.15 -37.96 31.38
CA ASP A 474 9.52 -37.89 29.96
C ASP A 474 9.44 -36.48 29.34
N GLY A 475 9.09 -35.44 30.10
CA GLY A 475 8.87 -34.08 29.57
C GLY A 475 10.11 -33.20 29.39
N HIS A 476 11.32 -33.76 29.44
CA HIS A 476 12.59 -33.01 29.38
C HIS A 476 13.65 -33.77 28.59
N LEU A 477 14.72 -33.08 28.19
CA LEU A 477 15.86 -33.66 27.50
C LEU A 477 16.73 -34.47 28.47
N VAL A 478 16.67 -35.80 28.33
CA VAL A 478 17.45 -36.73 29.15
C VAL A 478 18.96 -36.51 28.94
N GLY A 479 19.67 -36.20 30.03
CA GLY A 479 21.11 -35.97 29.99
C GLY A 479 21.53 -34.57 29.56
N TYR A 480 20.59 -33.62 29.55
CA TYR A 480 20.83 -32.21 29.24
C TYR A 480 20.56 -31.30 30.45
N GLU A 481 21.42 -30.31 30.65
CA GLU A 481 21.33 -29.30 31.71
C GLU A 481 21.85 -27.97 31.15
N ASP A 482 21.00 -26.94 31.20
CA ASP A 482 21.34 -25.59 30.74
C ASP A 482 21.32 -24.54 31.87
N GLY A 483 20.88 -24.95 33.07
CA GLY A 483 20.85 -24.15 34.28
C GLY A 483 19.65 -23.21 34.40
N SER A 484 18.72 -23.24 33.44
CA SER A 484 17.56 -22.34 33.37
C SER A 484 16.25 -23.14 33.37
N ALA A 485 15.48 -23.07 34.46
CA ALA A 485 14.19 -23.76 34.51
C ALA A 485 13.11 -23.14 33.59
N PHE A 486 13.28 -21.89 33.18
CA PHE A 486 12.37 -21.12 32.32
C PHE A 486 13.21 -20.30 31.35
N THR A 487 12.69 -19.19 30.81
CA THR A 487 13.52 -18.24 30.04
C THR A 487 14.80 -17.82 30.80
N SER A 488 15.83 -17.49 30.04
CA SER A 488 17.10 -16.95 30.52
C SER A 488 17.27 -15.50 30.06
N PRO A 489 18.17 -14.72 30.68
CA PRO A 489 18.61 -13.47 30.08
C PRO A 489 19.12 -13.70 28.64
N VAL A 490 18.87 -12.75 27.75
CA VAL A 490 19.31 -12.87 26.36
C VAL A 490 20.83 -12.94 26.26
N ALA A 491 21.33 -13.63 25.23
CA ALA A 491 22.74 -13.89 24.97
C ALA A 491 23.48 -14.64 26.10
N SER A 492 22.76 -15.48 26.86
CA SER A 492 23.35 -16.32 27.91
C SER A 492 24.10 -17.54 27.37
N TYR A 493 23.73 -18.01 26.17
CA TYR A 493 24.27 -19.22 25.56
C TYR A 493 25.23 -18.94 24.41
N ALA A 494 25.84 -20.00 23.90
CA ALA A 494 26.81 -19.91 22.82
C ALA A 494 26.12 -19.56 21.49
N GLY A 495 26.05 -18.27 21.16
CA GLY A 495 25.52 -17.82 19.87
C GLY A 495 26.27 -18.36 18.66
N ARG A 496 25.58 -18.40 17.51
CA ARG A 496 26.07 -18.93 16.23
C ARG A 496 26.54 -17.82 15.28
N PRO A 497 27.48 -18.09 14.36
CA PRO A 497 27.86 -17.13 13.33
C PRO A 497 26.69 -16.82 12.38
N VAL A 498 26.36 -15.55 12.24
CA VAL A 498 25.44 -15.00 11.24
C VAL A 498 26.09 -13.76 10.66
N GLY A 499 26.20 -13.70 9.33
CA GLY A 499 26.99 -12.66 8.68
C GLY A 499 28.45 -12.70 9.15
N THR A 500 28.93 -11.56 9.67
CA THR A 500 30.30 -11.43 10.21
C THR A 500 30.38 -11.47 11.75
N GLN A 501 29.25 -11.64 12.44
CA GLN A 501 29.15 -11.62 13.90
C GLN A 501 28.39 -12.84 14.46
N LYS A 502 28.15 -12.85 15.78
CA LYS A 502 27.32 -13.86 16.45
C LYS A 502 25.91 -13.37 16.66
N MET A 503 24.97 -14.29 16.49
CA MET A 503 23.56 -14.15 16.86
C MET A 503 23.23 -15.23 17.90
N TYR A 504 22.42 -14.86 18.89
CA TYR A 504 22.16 -15.64 20.09
C TYR A 504 20.73 -16.14 20.12
N ASP A 505 20.52 -17.25 20.85
CA ASP A 505 19.23 -17.78 21.28
C ASP A 505 18.25 -18.17 20.16
N LEU A 506 18.72 -18.30 18.91
CA LEU A 506 17.89 -18.75 17.78
C LEU A 506 17.37 -20.18 17.99
N GLU A 507 18.16 -20.98 18.69
CA GLU A 507 17.90 -22.39 18.92
C GLU A 507 16.94 -22.66 20.07
N GLY A 508 16.75 -21.74 21.03
CA GLY A 508 16.02 -22.00 22.28
C GLY A 508 15.54 -20.72 22.96
N ASN A 509 15.31 -20.77 24.27
CA ASN A 509 14.79 -19.65 25.08
C ASN A 509 13.30 -19.36 24.78
N VAL A 510 12.98 -18.74 23.65
CA VAL A 510 11.59 -18.46 23.24
C VAL A 510 11.39 -18.73 21.74
N LEU A 511 10.18 -19.15 21.39
CA LEU A 511 9.73 -19.16 20.00
C LEU A 511 9.59 -17.72 19.50
N GLU A 512 10.08 -17.43 18.30
CA GLU A 512 10.12 -16.08 17.76
C GLU A 512 9.08 -15.85 16.68
N TRP A 513 8.21 -14.86 16.87
CA TRP A 513 7.28 -14.43 15.84
C TRP A 513 7.98 -13.93 14.57
N VAL A 514 7.49 -14.36 13.41
CA VAL A 514 7.88 -13.82 12.09
C VAL A 514 6.69 -13.14 11.41
N ALA A 515 6.97 -12.24 10.46
CA ALA A 515 5.95 -11.45 9.76
C ALA A 515 5.10 -12.26 8.77
N SER A 516 5.60 -13.42 8.33
CA SER A 516 4.94 -14.26 7.33
C SER A 516 3.73 -14.96 7.93
N ASP A 517 2.63 -15.06 7.17
CA ASP A 517 1.54 -15.98 7.52
C ASP A 517 1.98 -17.41 7.22
N TYR A 518 1.48 -18.38 8.00
CA TYR A 518 1.86 -19.79 7.84
C TYR A 518 1.47 -20.38 6.48
N SER A 519 0.37 -19.92 5.90
CA SER A 519 -0.16 -20.36 4.60
C SER A 519 -1.01 -19.26 3.94
N ALA A 520 -1.34 -19.46 2.65
CA ALA A 520 -2.18 -18.55 1.86
C ALA A 520 -3.59 -18.30 2.47
N PHE A 521 -4.06 -19.15 3.38
CA PHE A 521 -5.35 -18.97 4.04
C PHE A 521 -5.34 -17.90 5.13
N GLY A 522 -4.17 -17.46 5.59
CA GLY A 522 -4.01 -16.36 6.56
C GLY A 522 -4.61 -16.62 7.94
N GLN A 523 -4.91 -17.87 8.30
CA GLN A 523 -5.55 -18.26 9.57
C GLN A 523 -4.56 -18.41 10.74
N TYR A 524 -3.29 -18.67 10.43
CA TYR A 524 -2.25 -18.96 11.40
C TYR A 524 -1.07 -18.02 11.19
N ASP A 525 -0.60 -17.47 12.31
CA ASP A 525 0.72 -16.91 12.45
C ASP A 525 1.75 -18.03 12.52
N VAL A 526 3.02 -17.69 12.42
CA VAL A 526 4.12 -18.63 12.58
C VAL A 526 5.19 -18.10 13.52
N ALA A 527 5.67 -18.98 14.40
CA ALA A 527 6.86 -18.75 15.20
C ALA A 527 7.98 -19.73 14.81
N ARG A 528 9.23 -19.31 14.97
CA ARG A 528 10.45 -20.08 14.64
C ARG A 528 11.31 -20.28 15.87
N GLY A 529 12.32 -21.15 15.76
CA GLY A 529 13.19 -21.52 16.89
C GLY A 529 12.62 -22.65 17.73
N ALA A 530 13.18 -22.81 18.92
CA ALA A 530 12.60 -23.61 19.99
C ALA A 530 12.43 -22.73 21.23
N CYS A 531 12.02 -23.30 22.37
CA CYS A 531 11.89 -22.54 23.62
C CYS A 531 12.35 -23.35 24.82
N TRP A 532 12.37 -22.73 26.00
CA TRP A 532 12.67 -23.36 27.29
C TRP A 532 11.78 -24.58 27.63
N ARG A 533 10.69 -24.81 26.88
CA ARG A 533 9.80 -25.96 27.04
C ARG A 533 9.98 -27.05 25.97
N SER A 534 10.87 -26.84 25.00
CA SER A 534 11.09 -27.78 23.90
C SER A 534 11.99 -28.94 24.34
N TYR A 535 11.52 -30.18 24.16
CA TYR A 535 12.28 -31.42 24.38
C TYR A 535 12.10 -32.45 23.27
N ASP A 536 10.98 -32.45 22.55
CA ASP A 536 10.75 -33.36 21.44
C ASP A 536 11.72 -33.05 20.29
N THR A 537 12.32 -34.09 19.71
CA THR A 537 13.24 -33.95 18.56
C THR A 537 12.64 -33.14 17.41
N ASN A 538 11.34 -33.27 17.14
CA ASN A 538 10.69 -32.52 16.08
C ASN A 538 10.51 -31.05 16.42
N HIS A 539 10.55 -30.63 17.69
CA HIS A 539 10.50 -29.21 18.07
C HIS A 539 11.87 -28.53 18.02
N LEU A 540 12.96 -29.31 17.97
CA LEU A 540 14.34 -28.82 18.04
C LEU A 540 15.01 -28.66 16.67
N LYS A 541 14.36 -29.07 15.58
CA LYS A 541 14.91 -28.91 14.23
C LYS A 541 14.81 -27.45 13.78
N ALA A 542 15.85 -26.95 13.10
CA ALA A 542 15.89 -25.55 12.66
C ALA A 542 14.81 -25.20 11.60
N SER A 543 14.33 -26.19 10.85
CA SER A 543 13.28 -25.99 9.84
C SER A 543 11.85 -26.03 10.39
N VAL A 544 11.66 -26.07 11.71
CA VAL A 544 10.33 -26.18 12.31
C VAL A 544 9.64 -24.82 12.37
N ARG A 545 8.42 -24.80 11.86
CA ARG A 545 7.52 -23.64 11.90
C ARG A 545 6.39 -23.95 12.85
N GLN A 546 6.28 -23.26 13.98
CA GLN A 546 5.17 -23.47 14.89
C GLN A 546 3.96 -22.65 14.42
N PRO A 547 2.89 -23.26 13.88
CA PRO A 547 1.69 -22.51 13.53
C PRO A 547 0.93 -22.13 14.80
N VAL A 548 0.56 -20.86 14.91
CA VAL A 548 -0.26 -20.36 16.03
C VAL A 548 -1.50 -19.71 15.47
N ARG A 549 -2.67 -20.09 15.98
CA ARG A 549 -3.94 -19.57 15.48
C ARG A 549 -4.07 -18.10 15.87
N LYS A 550 -4.41 -17.25 14.90
CA LYS A 550 -4.55 -15.80 15.13
C LYS A 550 -5.53 -15.50 16.26
N PRO A 551 -5.32 -14.45 17.08
CA PRO A 551 -6.21 -14.10 18.19
C PRO A 551 -7.67 -13.92 17.78
N SER A 552 -7.92 -13.30 16.62
CA SER A 552 -9.27 -13.11 16.05
C SER A 552 -10.00 -14.42 15.72
N GLN A 553 -9.25 -15.50 15.57
CA GLN A 553 -9.73 -16.85 15.28
C GLN A 553 -9.69 -17.76 16.52
N SER A 554 -9.16 -17.28 17.64
CA SER A 554 -9.01 -18.02 18.90
C SER A 554 -10.20 -17.73 19.84
N GLY A 555 -10.65 -18.71 20.62
CA GLY A 555 -11.81 -18.59 21.53
C GLY A 555 -11.57 -17.73 22.78
N GLY A 556 -10.64 -16.76 22.74
CA GLY A 556 -10.38 -15.82 23.83
C GLY A 556 -9.49 -16.31 24.96
N ASN A 557 -8.83 -17.47 24.84
CA ASN A 557 -7.81 -17.89 25.81
C ASN A 557 -6.50 -17.15 25.52
N VAL A 558 -6.02 -16.39 26.51
CA VAL A 558 -4.71 -15.73 26.48
C VAL A 558 -3.66 -16.77 26.87
N ASP A 559 -2.64 -16.94 26.02
CA ASP A 559 -1.50 -17.80 26.34
C ASP A 559 -0.53 -17.06 27.27
N THR A 560 -0.43 -17.53 28.52
CA THR A 560 0.51 -17.01 29.53
C THR A 560 1.69 -17.95 29.77
N SER A 561 1.88 -18.95 28.91
CA SER A 561 2.91 -19.98 29.05
C SER A 561 4.33 -19.43 28.95
N GLY A 562 4.52 -18.19 28.48
CA GLY A 562 5.84 -17.58 28.33
C GLY A 562 6.70 -18.24 27.25
N MET A 563 6.08 -18.86 26.25
CA MET A 563 6.79 -19.58 25.17
C MET A 563 7.14 -18.69 23.98
N TYR A 564 6.36 -17.64 23.72
CA TYR A 564 6.46 -16.82 22.50
C TYR A 564 6.98 -15.42 22.81
N GLY A 565 8.05 -15.03 22.09
CA GLY A 565 8.63 -13.71 22.04
C GLY A 565 8.94 -13.31 20.59
N PHE A 566 9.88 -12.40 20.38
CA PHE A 566 10.26 -11.98 19.03
C PHE A 566 11.61 -11.28 18.99
N ARG A 567 12.23 -11.27 17.82
CA ARG A 567 13.35 -10.38 17.48
C ARG A 567 12.98 -9.41 16.37
N VAL A 568 13.73 -8.31 16.29
CA VAL A 568 13.47 -7.23 15.35
C VAL A 568 14.55 -7.18 14.28
N VAL A 569 14.16 -6.81 13.07
CA VAL A 569 15.06 -6.44 11.98
C VAL A 569 14.85 -4.98 11.57
N LEU A 570 15.93 -4.30 11.16
CA LEU A 570 15.91 -3.00 10.50
C LEU A 570 16.07 -3.23 9.00
N ALA A 571 15.07 -2.83 8.21
CA ALA A 571 15.00 -3.08 6.78
C ALA A 571 14.70 -1.81 5.99
N LYS A 572 15.04 -1.80 4.70
CA LYS A 572 14.50 -0.81 3.77
C LYS A 572 12.98 -0.96 3.61
N VAL A 573 12.30 0.19 3.57
CA VAL A 573 10.90 0.27 3.17
C VAL A 573 10.87 0.15 1.64
N PRO A 574 10.22 -0.82 1.02
CA PRO A 574 10.11 -0.82 -0.45
C PRO A 574 9.32 0.39 -0.93
N VAL A 575 9.66 0.95 -2.09
CA VAL A 575 8.76 1.87 -2.78
C VAL A 575 7.64 1.02 -3.36
N ILE A 576 6.40 1.23 -2.91
CA ILE A 576 5.22 0.58 -3.51
C ILE A 576 5.23 0.98 -4.98
N VAL A 577 5.22 0.03 -5.89
CA VAL A 577 5.04 0.26 -7.34
C VAL A 577 3.72 -0.39 -7.70
N GLU A 578 2.90 0.29 -8.50
CA GLU A 578 1.73 -0.39 -9.09
C GLU A 578 2.24 -1.62 -9.84
N LYS A 579 1.69 -2.79 -9.54
CA LYS A 579 1.85 -3.91 -10.46
C LYS A 579 1.21 -3.46 -11.75
N GLU A 580 1.98 -3.36 -12.83
CA GLU A 580 1.39 -3.34 -14.16
C GLU A 580 0.48 -4.56 -14.23
N GLU A 581 -0.83 -4.33 -14.41
CA GLU A 581 -1.72 -5.40 -14.84
C GLU A 581 -1.15 -5.87 -16.18
N GLU A 582 -0.45 -7.01 -16.16
CA GLU A 582 -0.10 -7.71 -17.39
C GLU A 582 -1.41 -7.95 -18.13
N ALA A 583 -1.68 -7.12 -19.14
CA ALA A 583 -2.78 -7.34 -20.05
C ALA A 583 -2.59 -8.75 -20.62
N GLU A 584 -3.46 -9.67 -20.21
CA GLU A 584 -3.50 -11.03 -20.75
C GLU A 584 -3.59 -10.92 -22.27
N SER A 585 -2.45 -11.13 -22.93
CA SER A 585 -2.42 -11.24 -24.38
C SER A 585 -3.18 -12.51 -24.73
N VAL A 586 -4.45 -12.36 -25.10
CA VAL A 586 -5.24 -13.42 -25.71
C VAL A 586 -4.55 -13.78 -27.03
N THR A 587 -3.64 -14.75 -26.98
CA THR A 587 -3.14 -15.41 -28.18
C THR A 587 -4.30 -16.16 -28.81
N GLU A 588 -4.90 -15.58 -29.84
CA GLU A 588 -5.77 -16.28 -30.77
C GLU A 588 -5.03 -17.53 -31.29
N LYS A 589 -5.59 -18.71 -31.01
CA LYS A 589 -5.18 -19.93 -31.68
C LYS A 589 -5.65 -19.86 -33.15
N PRO A 590 -4.82 -20.23 -34.13
CA PRO A 590 -5.28 -20.40 -35.50
C PRO A 590 -6.19 -21.63 -35.55
N THR A 591 -7.40 -21.44 -36.05
CA THR A 591 -8.26 -22.53 -36.51
C THR A 591 -7.69 -23.14 -37.78
N GLU A 592 -7.39 -24.44 -37.74
CA GLU A 592 -7.45 -25.35 -38.90
C GLU A 592 -8.78 -26.11 -38.90
#